data_AF-A0A8W7PZX3-F1
#
_entry.id   AF-A0A8W7PZX3-F1
#
_cell.length_a   1.000
_cell.length_b   1.000
_cell.length_c   1.000
_cell.angle_alpha   90.00
_cell.angle_beta   90.00
_cell.angle_gamma   90.00
#
_symmetry.space_group_name_H-M   'P 1'
#
loop_
_entity.id
_entity.type
_entity.pdbx_description
1 polymer ?
#
loop_
_entity_poly.entity_id
_entity_poly.type
_entity_poly.pdbx_seq_one_letter_code
_entity_poly.pdbx_strand_id
1 'polypeptide(L)'
;MNAILNERLVEIAKEARMAPHGAKEAIYQTACEELQISKSTLLKKLKTVAYTKPRKKRSDAGKSIISEAEVKTIAAAIKGSTRMTSKRLYSIEQATDDCRRNGMVQAGQVDQATGEFTPVHKDTVRRALLKHRLHPTQMKIAAPHVRLVSRHPNHVWQLDASICVLFYLKNPKKISKAIRLGQSNLYMMPEAEFNKNKPDNLDRIAKDRVWSFEITDHTSGWIYVEYQFGGETSANFASVLINAMQEREGADILHGVP
;
A
#
# COMPACT_ATOMS: atom_id res chain seq x y z
N MET A 1 3.99 21.70 -0.27
CA MET A 1 4.37 22.49 -1.47
C MET A 1 3.14 23.25 -1.92
N ASN A 2 3.28 24.53 -2.29
CA ASN A 2 2.17 25.33 -2.82
C ASN A 2 1.71 24.73 -4.18
N ALA A 3 0.40 24.59 -4.41
CA ALA A 3 -0.15 23.99 -5.62
C ALA A 3 0.30 24.73 -6.90
N ILE A 4 0.33 26.06 -6.84
CA ILE A 4 0.79 26.94 -7.92
C ILE A 4 2.26 26.66 -8.28
N LEU A 5 3.11 26.43 -7.27
CA LEU A 5 4.52 26.11 -7.47
C LEU A 5 4.71 24.75 -8.16
N ASN A 6 3.85 23.76 -7.84
CA ASN A 6 3.93 22.44 -8.47
C ASN A 6 3.54 22.50 -9.95
N GLU A 7 2.46 23.21 -10.30
CA GLU A 7 2.04 23.41 -11.69
C GLU A 7 3.17 24.08 -12.50
N ARG A 8 3.76 25.14 -11.95
CA ARG A 8 4.87 25.82 -12.62
C ARG A 8 6.09 24.93 -12.82
N LEU A 9 6.43 24.09 -11.83
CA LEU A 9 7.52 23.11 -11.96
C LEU A 9 7.22 22.05 -13.03
N VAL A 10 5.97 21.65 -13.23
CA VAL A 10 5.56 20.71 -14.28
C VAL A 10 5.71 21.34 -15.67
N GLU A 11 5.36 22.62 -15.83
CA GLU A 11 5.58 23.37 -17.07
C GLU A 11 7.07 23.48 -17.42
N ILE A 12 7.91 23.90 -16.47
CA ILE A 12 9.36 23.98 -16.64
C ILE A 12 9.94 22.61 -17.02
N ALA A 13 9.45 21.53 -16.40
CA ALA A 13 9.86 20.17 -16.75
C ALA A 13 9.46 19.76 -18.17
N LYS A 14 8.31 20.23 -18.67
CA LYS A 14 7.82 19.99 -20.03
C LYS A 14 8.67 20.77 -21.05
N GLU A 15 8.91 22.04 -20.81
CA GLU A 15 9.77 22.90 -21.65
C GLU A 15 11.18 22.32 -21.77
N ALA A 16 11.81 21.97 -20.64
CA ALA A 16 13.15 21.38 -20.64
C ALA A 16 13.22 20.00 -21.32
N ARG A 17 12.09 19.30 -21.48
CA ARG A 17 12.01 18.02 -22.20
C ARG A 17 11.91 18.22 -23.71
N MET A 18 11.15 19.22 -24.15
CA MET A 18 10.95 19.56 -25.57
C MET A 18 12.13 20.35 -26.15
N ALA A 19 12.97 20.95 -25.28
CA ALA A 19 14.13 21.72 -25.68
C ALA A 19 15.17 20.90 -26.47
N PRO A 20 15.74 21.44 -27.56
CA PRO A 20 16.82 20.82 -28.30
C PRO A 20 18.10 20.68 -27.46
N HIS A 21 19.03 19.84 -27.92
CA HIS A 21 20.31 19.62 -27.24
C HIS A 21 21.05 20.96 -27.02
N GLY A 22 21.41 21.26 -25.77
CA GLY A 22 22.07 22.51 -25.38
C GLY A 22 21.15 23.65 -24.92
N ALA A 23 19.84 23.60 -25.18
CA ALA A 23 18.92 24.71 -24.84
C ALA A 23 18.33 24.65 -23.42
N LYS A 24 18.57 23.55 -22.68
CA LYS A 24 18.00 23.35 -21.34
C LYS A 24 18.54 24.32 -20.29
N GLU A 25 19.78 24.77 -20.48
CA GLU A 25 20.45 25.64 -19.52
C GLU A 25 19.76 27.00 -19.42
N ALA A 26 19.37 27.58 -20.56
CA ALA A 26 18.64 28.85 -20.61
C ALA A 26 17.29 28.74 -19.88
N ILE A 27 16.55 27.65 -20.11
CA ILE A 27 15.25 27.40 -19.46
C ILE A 27 15.43 27.31 -17.93
N TYR A 28 16.45 26.60 -17.46
CA TYR A 28 16.72 26.51 -16.02
C TYR A 28 17.14 27.85 -15.42
N GLN A 29 17.91 28.67 -16.14
CA GLN A 29 18.33 29.98 -15.68
C GLN A 29 17.13 30.92 -15.52
N THR A 30 16.27 31.02 -16.54
CA THR A 30 15.03 31.80 -16.48
C THR A 30 14.13 31.33 -15.34
N ALA A 31 13.97 30.02 -15.16
CA ALA A 31 13.18 29.45 -14.08
C ALA A 31 13.78 29.72 -12.68
N CYS A 32 15.11 29.80 -12.54
CA CYS A 32 15.76 30.15 -11.28
C CYS A 32 15.53 31.61 -10.90
N GLU A 33 15.56 32.51 -11.88
CA GLU A 33 15.28 33.94 -11.70
C GLU A 33 13.80 34.17 -11.35
N GLU A 34 12.89 33.51 -12.06
CA GLU A 34 11.46 33.60 -11.79
C GLU A 34 11.09 33.09 -10.39
N LEU A 35 11.61 31.91 -10.01
CA LEU A 35 11.26 31.26 -8.75
C LEU A 35 12.15 31.70 -7.58
N GLN A 36 13.15 32.55 -7.82
CA GLN A 36 14.12 33.02 -6.81
C GLN A 36 14.77 31.87 -6.03
N ILE A 37 15.14 30.79 -6.73
CA ILE A 37 15.80 29.63 -6.14
C ILE A 37 17.09 29.29 -6.87
N SER A 38 18.02 28.68 -6.15
CA SER A 38 19.24 28.18 -6.78
C SER A 38 18.94 27.04 -7.76
N LYS A 39 19.76 26.93 -8.81
CA LYS A 39 19.68 25.85 -9.81
C LYS A 39 19.69 24.45 -9.19
N SER A 40 20.49 24.23 -8.15
CA SER A 40 20.52 22.94 -7.45
C SER A 40 19.19 22.61 -6.77
N THR A 41 18.49 23.62 -6.26
CA THR A 41 17.15 23.48 -5.64
C THR A 41 16.09 23.25 -6.71
N LEU A 42 16.12 23.99 -7.82
CA LEU A 42 15.24 23.78 -8.97
C LEU A 42 15.35 22.35 -9.48
N LEU A 43 16.57 21.84 -9.74
CA LEU A 43 16.78 20.47 -10.23
C LEU A 43 16.30 19.39 -9.25
N LYS A 44 16.41 19.62 -7.93
CA LYS A 44 15.86 18.70 -6.91
C LYS A 44 14.33 18.69 -6.96
N LYS A 45 13.68 19.85 -7.08
CA LYS A 45 12.22 19.98 -7.20
C LYS A 45 11.70 19.44 -8.54
N LEU A 46 12.43 19.63 -9.64
CA LEU A 46 12.08 19.04 -10.93
C LEU A 46 12.12 17.51 -10.89
N LYS A 47 13.06 16.89 -10.15
CA LYS A 47 13.08 15.42 -9.97
C LYS A 47 11.83 14.85 -9.30
N THR A 48 11.09 15.65 -8.51
CA THR A 48 9.88 15.18 -7.83
C THR A 48 8.64 15.25 -8.73
N VAL A 49 8.64 16.12 -9.74
CA VAL A 49 7.49 16.31 -10.66
C VAL A 49 7.74 15.70 -12.05
N ALA A 50 9.00 15.52 -12.45
CA ALA A 50 9.36 15.06 -13.78
C ALA A 50 9.66 13.56 -13.78
N TYR A 51 9.05 12.83 -14.72
CA TYR A 51 9.44 11.46 -15.02
C TYR A 51 10.91 11.40 -15.45
N THR A 52 11.73 10.72 -14.65
CA THR A 52 13.13 10.44 -14.96
C THR A 52 13.23 9.03 -15.50
N LYS A 53 13.74 8.85 -16.73
CA LYS A 53 13.97 7.51 -17.28
C LYS A 53 14.89 6.74 -16.32
N PRO A 54 14.49 5.54 -15.85
CA PRO A 54 15.32 4.77 -14.95
C PRO A 54 16.66 4.42 -15.61
N ARG A 55 17.72 4.34 -14.81
CA ARG A 55 19.05 3.93 -15.28
C ARG A 55 18.94 2.56 -15.95
N LYS A 56 19.69 2.36 -17.05
CA LYS A 56 19.81 1.07 -17.72
C LYS A 56 20.16 0.00 -16.67
N LYS A 57 19.29 -0.99 -16.53
CA LYS A 57 19.48 -2.12 -15.63
C LYS A 57 20.69 -2.93 -16.12
N ARG A 58 21.54 -3.40 -15.19
CA ARG A 58 22.69 -4.24 -15.52
C ARG A 58 22.23 -5.55 -16.17
N SER A 59 23.07 -6.13 -17.03
CA SER A 59 22.76 -7.37 -17.77
C SER A 59 22.59 -8.60 -16.87
N ASP A 60 23.16 -8.57 -15.68
CA ASP A 60 23.11 -9.64 -14.66
C ASP A 60 22.03 -9.42 -13.59
N ALA A 61 21.34 -8.28 -13.61
CA ALA A 61 20.42 -7.92 -12.54
C ALA A 61 19.21 -8.88 -12.50
N GLY A 62 19.16 -9.69 -11.45
CA GLY A 62 18.13 -10.70 -11.23
C GLY A 62 18.56 -12.12 -11.57
N LYS A 63 19.79 -12.33 -12.06
CA LYS A 63 20.41 -13.65 -12.15
C LYS A 63 20.74 -14.14 -10.73
N SER A 64 20.49 -15.42 -10.50
CA SER A 64 20.72 -16.11 -9.25
C SER A 64 21.60 -17.31 -9.54
N ILE A 65 22.56 -17.61 -8.67
CA ILE A 65 23.39 -18.81 -8.76
C ILE A 65 22.51 -20.06 -8.57
N ILE A 66 21.52 -19.98 -7.67
CA ILE A 66 20.54 -21.04 -7.46
C ILE A 66 19.41 -20.94 -8.48
N SER A 67 19.10 -22.05 -9.15
CA SER A 67 18.03 -22.15 -10.16
C SER A 67 16.64 -22.20 -9.52
N GLU A 68 15.60 -21.86 -10.28
CA GLU A 68 14.21 -21.95 -9.79
C GLU A 68 13.82 -23.40 -9.43
N ALA A 69 14.32 -24.39 -10.17
CA ALA A 69 14.06 -25.80 -9.91
C ALA A 69 14.60 -26.22 -8.54
N GLU A 70 15.86 -25.86 -8.22
CA GLU A 70 16.45 -26.14 -6.90
C GLU A 70 15.70 -25.42 -5.78
N VAL A 71 15.29 -24.17 -6.01
CA VAL A 71 14.49 -23.41 -5.04
C VAL A 71 13.15 -24.09 -4.77
N LYS A 72 12.50 -24.65 -5.79
CA LYS A 72 11.26 -25.45 -5.64
C LYS A 72 11.49 -26.71 -4.82
N THR A 73 12.58 -27.44 -5.07
CA THR A 73 12.94 -28.64 -4.30
C THR A 73 13.16 -28.31 -2.82
N ILE A 74 13.91 -27.25 -2.53
CA ILE A 74 14.14 -26.78 -1.15
C ILE A 74 12.82 -26.34 -0.49
N ALA A 75 11.98 -25.60 -1.22
CA ALA A 75 10.67 -25.18 -0.70
C ALA A 75 9.75 -26.38 -0.40
N ALA A 76 9.77 -27.40 -1.25
CA ALA A 76 9.01 -28.64 -1.06
C ALA A 76 9.47 -29.39 0.20
N ALA A 77 10.79 -29.51 0.42
CA ALA A 77 11.34 -30.12 1.63
C ALA A 77 10.90 -29.36 2.90
N ILE A 78 10.97 -28.02 2.88
CA ILE A 78 10.52 -27.20 4.01
C ILE A 78 9.02 -27.40 4.25
N LYS A 79 8.20 -27.36 3.20
CA LYS A 79 6.74 -27.53 3.31
C LYS A 79 6.37 -28.92 3.81
N GLY A 80 6.99 -29.96 3.26
CA GLY A 80 6.76 -31.35 3.66
C GLY A 80 7.16 -31.64 5.11
N SER A 81 8.18 -30.95 5.63
CA SER A 81 8.59 -31.05 7.05
C SER A 81 7.68 -30.28 8.02
N THR A 82 6.75 -29.48 7.53
CA THR A 82 5.88 -28.66 8.40
C THR A 82 4.77 -29.53 8.98
N ARG A 83 4.66 -29.57 10.31
CA ARG A 83 3.60 -30.34 10.99
C ARG A 83 2.21 -29.80 10.66
N MET A 84 1.19 -30.63 10.84
CA MET A 84 -0.22 -30.23 10.78
C MET A 84 -0.53 -29.05 11.72
N THR A 85 0.20 -28.93 12.85
CA THR A 85 0.11 -27.80 13.79
C THR A 85 0.83 -26.53 13.30
N SER A 86 1.19 -26.44 12.02
CA SER A 86 1.88 -25.30 11.39
C SER A 86 3.29 -24.97 11.92
N LYS A 87 3.83 -25.79 12.83
CA LYS A 87 5.23 -25.70 13.30
C LYS A 87 6.16 -26.26 12.24
N ARG A 88 7.08 -25.40 11.77
CA ARG A 88 8.11 -25.77 10.80
C ARG A 88 9.24 -26.52 11.50
N LEU A 89 9.64 -27.67 10.95
CA LEU A 89 10.75 -28.46 11.47
C LEU A 89 12.08 -28.07 10.84
N TYR A 90 12.11 -27.78 9.55
CA TYR A 90 13.33 -27.29 8.89
C TYR A 90 13.51 -25.78 8.92
N SER A 91 14.72 -25.33 9.23
CA SER A 91 15.18 -24.00 8.80
C SER A 91 15.49 -24.00 7.29
N ILE A 92 15.59 -22.82 6.67
CA ILE A 92 15.99 -22.71 5.25
C ILE A 92 17.39 -23.29 5.05
N GLU A 93 18.30 -23.03 6.00
CA GLU A 93 19.67 -23.53 6.00
C GLU A 93 19.71 -25.06 6.08
N GLN A 94 19.03 -25.65 7.06
CA GLN A 94 18.97 -27.11 7.23
C GLN A 94 18.36 -27.80 6.01
N ALA A 95 17.23 -27.30 5.48
CA ALA A 95 16.62 -27.87 4.28
C ALA A 95 17.53 -27.79 3.06
N THR A 96 18.27 -26.69 2.91
CA THR A 96 19.23 -26.52 1.81
C THR A 96 20.36 -27.52 1.93
N ASP A 97 20.94 -27.66 3.12
CA ASP A 97 22.06 -28.57 3.36
C ASP A 97 21.66 -30.03 3.21
N ASP A 98 20.49 -30.43 3.72
CA ASP A 98 20.00 -31.81 3.59
C ASP A 98 19.63 -32.14 2.13
N CYS A 99 18.98 -31.22 1.42
CA CYS A 99 18.73 -31.41 -0.02
C CYS A 99 20.03 -31.54 -0.81
N ARG A 100 21.08 -30.78 -0.43
CA ARG A 100 22.40 -30.86 -1.06
C ARG A 100 23.08 -32.19 -0.75
N ARG A 101 23.10 -32.62 0.52
CA ARG A 101 23.66 -33.92 0.96
C ARG A 101 22.99 -35.09 0.25
N ASN A 102 21.69 -35.00 0.00
CA ASN A 102 20.92 -36.02 -0.71
C ASN A 102 21.02 -35.91 -2.25
N GLY A 103 21.85 -35.02 -2.79
CA GLY A 103 22.03 -34.85 -4.24
C GLY A 103 20.80 -34.29 -4.97
N MET A 104 19.81 -33.76 -4.24
CA MET A 104 18.57 -33.26 -4.82
C MET A 104 18.72 -31.85 -5.41
N VAL A 105 19.71 -31.10 -4.92
CA VAL A 105 20.07 -29.76 -5.40
C VAL A 105 21.59 -29.60 -5.34
N GLN A 106 22.15 -28.77 -6.23
CA GLN A 106 23.56 -28.39 -6.13
C GLN A 106 23.71 -27.27 -5.10
N ALA A 107 22.86 -26.24 -5.18
CA ALA A 107 22.83 -25.09 -4.27
C ALA A 107 24.24 -24.57 -3.96
N GLY A 108 25.04 -24.34 -5.00
CA GLY A 108 26.42 -23.92 -4.93
C GLY A 108 27.01 -23.81 -6.33
N GLN A 109 28.26 -23.37 -6.41
CA GLN A 109 29.01 -23.27 -7.66
C GLN A 109 30.31 -24.04 -7.53
N VAL A 110 30.69 -24.75 -8.59
CA VAL A 110 32.03 -25.35 -8.72
C VAL A 110 32.87 -24.40 -9.56
N ASP A 111 34.04 -24.02 -9.06
CA ASP A 111 35.04 -23.32 -9.85
C ASP A 111 35.62 -24.29 -10.89
N GLN A 112 35.54 -23.93 -12.17
CA GLN A 112 35.99 -24.80 -13.26
C GLN A 112 37.52 -24.92 -13.34
N ALA A 113 38.27 -23.96 -12.79
CA ALA A 113 39.73 -23.98 -12.83
C ALA A 113 40.32 -24.77 -11.65
N THR A 114 39.72 -24.67 -10.45
CA THR A 114 40.25 -25.30 -9.23
C THR A 114 39.48 -26.55 -8.82
N GLY A 115 38.26 -26.74 -9.32
CA GLY A 115 37.35 -27.80 -8.87
C GLY A 115 36.74 -27.54 -7.50
N GLU A 116 37.02 -26.39 -6.86
CA GLU A 116 36.52 -26.07 -5.54
C GLU A 116 35.01 -25.79 -5.56
N PHE A 117 34.27 -26.43 -4.65
CA PHE A 117 32.84 -26.21 -4.51
C PHE A 117 32.54 -25.17 -3.43
N THR A 118 31.87 -24.09 -3.82
CA THR A 118 31.39 -23.06 -2.90
C THR A 118 29.86 -23.17 -2.74
N PRO A 119 29.33 -23.50 -1.55
CA PRO A 119 27.88 -23.54 -1.33
C PRO A 119 27.28 -22.13 -1.37
N VAL A 120 26.04 -22.01 -1.84
CA VAL A 120 25.34 -20.72 -1.77
C VAL A 120 25.03 -20.34 -0.32
N HIS A 121 25.22 -19.07 0.02
CA HIS A 121 24.83 -18.55 1.32
C HIS A 121 23.31 -18.66 1.54
N LYS A 122 22.89 -18.95 2.78
CA LYS A 122 21.47 -19.11 3.15
C LYS A 122 20.59 -17.91 2.79
N ASP A 123 21.12 -16.69 2.87
CA ASP A 123 20.38 -15.49 2.47
C ASP A 123 20.14 -15.39 0.96
N THR A 124 21.01 -16.00 0.14
CA THR A 124 20.78 -16.12 -1.30
C THR A 124 19.61 -17.06 -1.57
N VAL A 125 19.54 -18.19 -0.87
CA VAL A 125 18.39 -19.11 -0.93
C VAL A 125 17.11 -18.42 -0.45
N ARG A 126 17.16 -17.71 0.68
CA ARG A 126 16.02 -16.96 1.21
C ARG A 126 15.52 -15.90 0.23
N ARG A 127 16.41 -15.13 -0.38
CA ARG A 127 16.06 -14.13 -1.40
C ARG A 127 15.45 -14.79 -2.64
N ALA A 128 15.98 -15.93 -3.08
CA ALA A 128 15.41 -16.69 -4.20
C ALA A 128 14.01 -17.22 -3.87
N LEU A 129 13.80 -17.80 -2.69
CA LEU A 129 12.48 -18.24 -2.20
C LEU A 129 11.48 -17.07 -2.21
N LEU A 130 11.87 -15.89 -1.71
CA LEU A 130 11.01 -14.70 -1.70
C LEU A 130 10.67 -14.21 -3.10
N LYS A 131 11.68 -14.17 -4.00
CA LYS A 131 11.53 -13.76 -5.39
C LYS A 131 10.54 -14.66 -6.14
N HIS A 132 10.61 -15.97 -5.92
CA HIS A 132 9.74 -16.95 -6.57
C HIS A 132 8.41 -17.19 -5.81
N ARG A 133 8.12 -16.43 -4.75
CA ARG A 133 6.93 -16.58 -3.89
C ARG A 133 6.80 -17.96 -3.23
N LEU A 134 7.93 -18.61 -2.98
CA LEU A 134 8.04 -19.94 -2.37
C LEU A 134 8.54 -19.86 -0.91
N HIS A 135 8.69 -18.66 -0.36
CA HIS A 135 9.07 -18.52 1.05
C HIS A 135 7.92 -19.02 1.95
N PRO A 136 8.21 -19.73 3.07
CA PRO A 136 7.17 -20.31 3.91
C PRO A 136 6.12 -19.31 4.41
N THR A 137 6.52 -18.07 4.70
CA THR A 137 5.57 -17.02 5.10
C THR A 137 4.63 -16.60 3.97
N GLN A 138 5.08 -16.64 2.71
CA GLN A 138 4.26 -16.31 1.53
C GLN A 138 3.33 -17.47 1.18
N MET A 139 3.81 -18.71 1.31
CA MET A 139 3.00 -19.92 1.03
C MET A 139 1.90 -20.16 2.07
N LYS A 140 2.04 -19.59 3.27
CA LYS A 140 1.02 -19.63 4.34
C LYS A 140 -0.11 -18.62 4.14
N ILE A 141 0.10 -17.61 3.30
CA ILE A 141 -0.94 -16.61 3.03
C ILE A 141 -2.05 -17.33 2.27
N ALA A 142 -3.27 -17.30 2.83
CA ALA A 142 -4.44 -17.80 2.13
C ALA A 142 -4.50 -17.12 0.76
N ALA A 143 -4.63 -17.91 -0.31
CA ALA A 143 -4.83 -17.33 -1.62
C ALA A 143 -6.09 -16.45 -1.55
N PRO A 144 -6.05 -15.18 -2.01
CA PRO A 144 -7.26 -14.40 -2.12
C PRO A 144 -8.24 -15.17 -3.01
N HIS A 145 -9.46 -15.35 -2.54
CA HIS A 145 -10.47 -16.19 -3.20
C HIS A 145 -10.78 -15.73 -4.63
N VAL A 146 -10.55 -14.44 -4.93
CA VAL A 146 -10.75 -13.84 -6.26
C VAL A 146 -9.62 -12.85 -6.56
N ARG A 147 -9.11 -12.87 -7.79
CA ARG A 147 -8.30 -11.76 -8.31
C ARG A 147 -9.24 -10.74 -8.94
N LEU A 148 -9.41 -9.60 -8.29
CA LEU A 148 -10.16 -8.47 -8.85
C LEU A 148 -9.27 -7.70 -9.83
N VAL A 149 -9.80 -7.38 -11.00
CA VAL A 149 -9.17 -6.48 -11.97
C VAL A 149 -10.23 -5.46 -12.37
N SER A 150 -9.94 -4.19 -12.13
CA SER A 150 -10.75 -3.08 -12.60
C SER A 150 -10.14 -2.50 -13.89
N ARG A 151 -10.99 -2.02 -14.82
CA ARG A 151 -10.56 -1.64 -16.18
C ARG A 151 -10.15 -0.18 -16.31
N HIS A 152 -10.87 0.71 -15.63
CA HIS A 152 -10.66 2.16 -15.61
C HIS A 152 -11.13 2.72 -14.26
N PRO A 153 -10.80 3.98 -13.91
CA PRO A 153 -11.43 4.66 -12.79
C PRO A 153 -12.95 4.60 -12.90
N ASN A 154 -13.65 4.47 -11.77
CA ASN A 154 -15.10 4.36 -11.71
C ASN A 154 -15.67 3.10 -12.40
N HIS A 155 -15.01 1.94 -12.20
CA HIS A 155 -15.44 0.64 -12.75
C HIS A 155 -15.82 -0.38 -11.68
N VAL A 156 -15.19 -0.31 -10.50
CA VAL A 156 -15.48 -1.18 -9.36
C VAL A 156 -15.28 -0.35 -8.11
N TRP A 157 -16.35 -0.17 -7.35
CA TRP A 157 -16.26 0.39 -6.02
C TRP A 157 -16.28 -0.72 -4.97
N GLN A 158 -15.50 -0.51 -3.92
CA GLN A 158 -15.49 -1.35 -2.74
C GLN A 158 -15.99 -0.51 -1.58
N LEU A 159 -16.99 -1.00 -0.86
CA LEU A 159 -17.54 -0.33 0.29
C LEU A 159 -17.28 -1.19 1.53
N ASP A 160 -16.69 -0.57 2.54
CA ASP A 160 -16.49 -1.15 3.86
C ASP A 160 -17.09 -0.24 4.91
N ALA A 161 -17.46 -0.81 6.05
CA ALA A 161 -17.98 -0.05 7.19
C ALA A 161 -17.24 -0.46 8.46
N SER A 162 -16.84 0.53 9.25
CA SER A 162 -16.09 0.32 10.47
C SER A 162 -16.66 1.11 11.62
N ILE A 163 -16.67 0.51 12.81
CA ILE A 163 -17.09 1.21 14.02
C ILE A 163 -15.98 2.17 14.48
N CYS A 164 -16.30 3.45 14.59
CA CYS A 164 -15.33 4.44 15.07
C CYS A 164 -15.09 4.27 16.57
N VAL A 165 -13.83 3.99 16.92
CA VAL A 165 -13.38 3.78 18.29
C VAL A 165 -12.89 5.05 18.99
N LEU A 166 -12.51 6.06 18.22
CA LEU A 166 -11.86 7.28 18.75
C LEU A 166 -12.82 8.48 18.84
N PHE A 167 -13.84 8.51 17.98
CA PHE A 167 -14.72 9.65 17.81
C PHE A 167 -16.18 9.24 17.85
N TYR A 168 -16.99 10.06 18.52
CA TYR A 168 -18.43 9.93 18.47
C TYR A 168 -19.08 11.29 18.20
N LEU A 169 -20.25 11.26 17.57
CA LEU A 169 -21.10 12.42 17.43
C LEU A 169 -22.18 12.28 18.50
N LYS A 170 -22.46 13.31 19.31
CA LYS A 170 -23.61 13.22 20.22
C LYS A 170 -24.89 13.19 19.40
N ASN A 171 -25.79 12.25 19.70
CA ASN A 171 -27.06 12.15 19.00
C ASN A 171 -27.79 13.51 19.04
N PRO A 172 -28.18 14.07 17.89
CA PRO A 172 -28.77 15.39 17.84
C PRO A 172 -30.09 15.50 18.63
N LYS A 173 -30.77 14.38 18.86
CA LYS A 173 -32.00 14.33 19.66
C LYS A 173 -31.76 14.45 21.18
N LYS A 174 -30.50 14.34 21.65
CA LYS A 174 -30.09 14.47 23.06
C LYS A 174 -29.35 15.79 23.36
N ILE A 175 -29.38 16.75 22.43
CA ILE A 175 -28.65 18.01 22.54
C ILE A 175 -29.23 18.89 23.65
N SER A 176 -28.44 19.15 24.70
CA SER A 176 -28.64 20.28 25.60
C SER A 176 -28.18 21.59 24.93
N LYS A 177 -28.64 22.73 25.45
CA LYS A 177 -28.50 24.14 25.00
C LYS A 177 -27.16 24.62 24.39
N ALA A 178 -26.09 23.83 24.45
CA ALA A 178 -24.71 24.15 24.03
C ALA A 178 -24.50 24.33 22.52
N ILE A 179 -25.39 23.81 21.66
CA ILE A 179 -25.21 23.89 20.19
C ILE A 179 -25.58 25.25 19.58
N ARG A 180 -26.10 26.20 20.36
CA ARG A 180 -26.31 27.58 19.87
C ARG A 180 -25.01 28.38 19.61
N LEU A 181 -23.84 27.81 19.88
CA LEU A 181 -22.54 28.50 19.84
C LEU A 181 -21.56 27.99 18.76
N GLY A 182 -22.03 27.24 17.76
CA GLY A 182 -21.19 26.86 16.61
C GLY A 182 -20.07 25.85 16.91
N GLN A 183 -20.20 25.06 17.99
CA GLN A 183 -19.25 24.01 18.32
C GLN A 183 -19.50 22.74 17.49
N SER A 184 -18.43 22.12 17.00
CA SER A 184 -18.47 20.83 16.29
C SER A 184 -19.07 19.73 17.17
N ASN A 185 -19.94 18.90 16.59
CA ASN A 185 -20.57 17.76 17.27
C ASN A 185 -19.61 16.57 17.49
N LEU A 186 -18.36 16.67 17.02
CA LEU A 186 -17.34 15.63 17.12
C LEU A 186 -16.68 15.65 18.50
N TYR A 187 -16.84 14.56 19.25
CA TYR A 187 -16.22 14.38 20.56
C TYR A 187 -15.18 13.25 20.52
N MET A 188 -14.02 13.51 21.12
CA MET A 188 -13.02 12.48 21.42
C MET A 188 -13.39 11.78 22.71
N MET A 189 -13.39 10.44 22.71
CA MET A 189 -13.66 9.66 23.93
C MET A 189 -12.37 9.44 24.73
N PRO A 190 -12.34 9.74 26.03
CA PRO A 190 -11.23 9.32 26.90
C PRO A 190 -11.16 7.79 26.98
N GLU A 191 -9.96 7.22 26.93
CA GLU A 191 -9.72 5.76 26.96
C GLU A 191 -10.45 5.05 28.13
N ALA A 192 -10.59 5.71 29.27
CA ALA A 192 -11.28 5.19 30.45
C ALA A 192 -12.78 4.91 30.24
N GLU A 193 -13.44 5.61 29.31
CA GLU A 193 -14.84 5.38 28.92
C GLU A 193 -14.98 4.20 27.95
N PHE A 194 -13.92 3.90 27.18
CA PHE A 194 -13.85 2.81 26.20
C PHE A 194 -13.35 1.47 26.81
N ASN A 195 -13.23 1.38 28.14
CA ASN A 195 -12.70 0.18 28.77
C ASN A 195 -13.63 -1.03 28.53
N LYS A 196 -13.18 -1.98 27.72
CA LYS A 196 -13.88 -3.23 27.40
C LYS A 196 -14.30 -4.06 28.62
N ASN A 197 -13.67 -3.83 29.77
CA ASN A 197 -13.98 -4.50 31.03
C ASN A 197 -15.10 -3.80 31.83
N LYS A 198 -15.69 -2.71 31.31
CA LYS A 198 -16.81 -1.96 31.93
C LYS A 198 -18.05 -1.98 31.01
N PRO A 199 -18.87 -3.04 31.04
CA PRO A 199 -19.99 -3.21 30.10
C PRO A 199 -21.03 -2.09 30.17
N ASP A 200 -21.31 -1.54 31.36
CA ASP A 200 -22.28 -0.44 31.53
C ASP A 200 -21.89 0.83 30.77
N ASN A 201 -20.58 1.10 30.64
CA ASN A 201 -20.08 2.22 29.85
C ASN A 201 -20.26 1.96 28.35
N LEU A 202 -20.03 0.72 27.90
CA LEU A 202 -20.22 0.33 26.51
C LEU A 202 -21.68 0.45 26.07
N ASP A 203 -22.62 0.05 26.93
CA ASP A 203 -24.06 0.16 26.64
C ASP A 203 -24.53 1.63 26.59
N ARG A 204 -23.97 2.48 27.44
CA ARG A 204 -24.23 3.93 27.43
C ARG A 204 -23.78 4.57 26.12
N ILE A 205 -22.59 4.21 25.62
CA ILE A 205 -22.00 4.82 24.43
C ILE A 205 -22.45 4.13 23.13
N ALA A 206 -22.97 2.90 23.18
CA ALA A 206 -23.32 2.12 22.00
C ALA A 206 -24.27 2.85 21.04
N LYS A 207 -25.20 3.65 21.59
CA LYS A 207 -26.18 4.45 20.84
C LYS A 207 -25.62 5.76 20.27
N ASP A 208 -24.48 6.21 20.77
CA ASP A 208 -23.82 7.43 20.35
C ASP A 208 -22.60 7.12 19.45
N ARG A 209 -22.23 5.84 19.27
CA ARG A 209 -21.16 5.41 18.36
C ARG A 209 -21.54 5.66 16.91
N VAL A 210 -20.55 6.19 16.19
CA VAL A 210 -20.62 6.50 14.77
C VAL A 210 -19.93 5.39 14.00
N TRP A 211 -20.46 5.10 12.84
CA TRP A 211 -19.86 4.20 11.87
C TRP A 211 -19.26 5.04 10.76
N SER A 212 -18.00 4.78 10.44
CA SER A 212 -17.41 5.28 9.20
C SER A 212 -17.73 4.29 8.10
N PHE A 213 -18.15 4.83 6.96
CA PHE A 213 -18.34 4.08 5.73
C PHE A 213 -17.33 4.61 4.72
N GLU A 214 -16.51 3.71 4.19
CA GLU A 214 -15.44 4.02 3.27
C GLU A 214 -15.73 3.37 1.92
N ILE A 215 -15.92 4.18 0.88
CA ILE A 215 -16.02 3.71 -0.50
C ILE A 215 -14.71 4.02 -1.20
N THR A 216 -14.08 3.00 -1.75
CA THR A 216 -12.85 3.14 -2.55
C THR A 216 -13.09 2.71 -3.99
N ASP A 217 -12.71 3.55 -4.95
CA ASP A 217 -12.59 3.12 -6.34
C ASP A 217 -11.34 2.25 -6.52
N HIS A 218 -11.54 0.99 -6.94
CA HIS A 218 -10.49 -0.02 -6.98
C HIS A 218 -9.35 0.33 -7.96
N THR A 219 -9.62 1.10 -9.03
CA THR A 219 -8.59 1.46 -10.02
C THR A 219 -7.74 2.64 -9.59
N SER A 220 -8.39 3.73 -9.18
CA SER A 220 -7.74 5.01 -8.87
C SER A 220 -7.26 5.10 -7.42
N GLY A 221 -7.85 4.30 -6.52
CA GLY A 221 -7.63 4.40 -5.08
C GLY A 221 -8.27 5.64 -4.45
N TRP A 222 -9.19 6.31 -5.15
CA TRP A 222 -9.94 7.43 -4.59
C TRP A 222 -10.88 6.95 -3.50
N ILE A 223 -10.96 7.68 -2.39
CA ILE A 223 -11.71 7.30 -1.19
C ILE A 223 -12.76 8.36 -0.89
N TYR A 224 -14.01 7.92 -0.82
CA TYR A 224 -15.12 8.65 -0.22
C TYR A 224 -15.37 8.13 1.20
N VAL A 225 -15.57 9.04 2.16
CA VAL A 225 -15.83 8.68 3.56
C VAL A 225 -17.06 9.43 4.05
N GLU A 226 -17.99 8.69 4.67
CA GLU A 226 -19.16 9.24 5.31
C GLU A 226 -19.35 8.64 6.71
N TYR A 227 -19.77 9.46 7.66
CA TYR A 227 -20.00 9.06 9.03
C TYR A 227 -21.51 9.00 9.32
N GLN A 228 -22.00 7.83 9.72
CA GLN A 228 -23.41 7.59 9.98
C GLN A 228 -23.68 7.02 11.38
N PHE A 229 -24.85 7.36 11.92
CA PHE A 229 -25.34 6.78 13.16
C PHE A 229 -26.13 5.50 12.90
N GLY A 230 -26.23 4.64 13.92
CA GLY A 230 -27.19 3.53 13.88
C GLY A 230 -26.69 2.24 13.22
N GLY A 231 -25.41 2.13 12.86
CA GLY A 231 -24.79 0.85 12.52
C GLY A 231 -24.76 0.48 11.05
N GLU A 232 -24.33 -0.76 10.80
CA GLU A 232 -24.40 -1.46 9.51
C GLU A 232 -25.85 -1.80 9.15
N THR A 233 -26.63 -0.78 8.80
CA THR A 233 -28.01 -0.95 8.33
C THR A 233 -28.08 -0.77 6.83
N SER A 234 -28.95 -1.51 6.15
CA SER A 234 -29.16 -1.37 4.70
C SER A 234 -29.54 0.07 4.31
N ALA A 235 -30.24 0.80 5.20
CA ALA A 235 -30.57 2.20 5.00
C ALA A 235 -29.32 3.09 4.99
N ASN A 236 -28.38 2.88 5.91
CA ASN A 236 -27.11 3.61 5.92
C ASN A 236 -26.26 3.27 4.70
N PHE A 237 -26.15 1.99 4.35
CA PHE A 237 -25.45 1.56 3.12
C PHE A 237 -26.04 2.22 1.86
N ALA A 238 -27.37 2.23 1.72
CA ALA A 238 -28.03 2.86 0.58
C ALA A 238 -27.82 4.39 0.58
N SER A 239 -27.95 5.04 1.73
CA SER A 239 -27.73 6.49 1.87
C SER A 239 -26.31 6.87 1.47
N VAL A 240 -25.30 6.19 2.02
CA VAL A 240 -23.88 6.46 1.73
C VAL A 240 -23.59 6.21 0.25
N LEU A 241 -24.13 5.14 -0.32
CA LEU A 241 -23.95 4.85 -1.75
C LEU A 241 -24.60 5.93 -2.62
N ILE A 242 -25.82 6.38 -2.31
CA ILE A 242 -26.50 7.46 -3.04
C ILE A 242 -25.69 8.76 -2.95
N ASN A 243 -25.20 9.11 -1.77
CA ASN A 243 -24.36 10.29 -1.57
C ASN A 243 -23.02 10.18 -2.30
N ALA A 244 -22.49 8.96 -2.42
CA ALA A 244 -21.29 8.63 -3.21
C ALA A 244 -21.50 8.79 -4.72
N MET A 245 -22.69 8.48 -5.22
CA MET A 245 -23.04 8.60 -6.64
C MET A 245 -23.33 10.04 -7.08
N GLN A 246 -23.57 10.96 -6.16
CA GLN A 246 -23.80 12.36 -6.50
C GLN A 246 -22.51 13.04 -6.97
N GLU A 247 -22.63 13.90 -7.99
CA GLU A 247 -21.53 14.75 -8.41
C GLU A 247 -21.20 15.74 -7.28
N ARG A 248 -19.93 15.78 -6.90
CA ARG A 248 -19.41 16.71 -5.91
C ARG A 248 -18.34 17.54 -6.60
N GLU A 249 -18.39 18.85 -6.38
CA GLU A 249 -17.50 19.80 -7.05
C GLU A 249 -16.01 19.47 -6.80
N GLY A 250 -15.14 19.90 -7.72
CA GLY A 250 -13.69 19.75 -7.60
C GLY A 250 -13.13 18.56 -8.37
N ALA A 251 -12.10 17.92 -7.82
CA ALA A 251 -11.38 16.82 -8.48
C ALA A 251 -11.97 15.44 -8.15
N ASP A 252 -13.25 15.38 -7.74
CA ASP A 252 -13.87 14.13 -7.30
C ASP A 252 -14.25 13.24 -8.49
N ILE A 253 -13.60 12.09 -8.58
CA ILE A 253 -13.81 11.10 -9.62
C ILE A 253 -14.83 10.02 -9.23
N LEU A 254 -15.31 10.03 -7.98
CA LEU A 254 -16.23 9.04 -7.44
C LEU A 254 -17.65 9.62 -7.48
N HIS A 255 -18.31 9.47 -8.61
CA HIS A 255 -19.70 9.89 -8.84
C HIS A 255 -20.29 9.09 -10.02
N GLY A 256 -21.60 9.18 -10.22
CA GLY A 256 -22.30 8.37 -11.21
C GLY A 256 -22.36 6.88 -10.82
N VAL A 257 -22.52 6.01 -11.81
CA VAL A 257 -22.65 4.56 -11.58
C VAL A 257 -21.31 3.89 -11.88
N PRO A 258 -20.69 3.18 -10.91
CA PRO A 258 -19.48 2.39 -11.14
C PRO A 258 -19.70 1.17 -12.04
#